data_AF-A0A383D2A1-F1
#
_entry.id   AF-A0A383D2A1-F1
#
_cell.length_a   1.000
_cell.length_b   1.000
_cell.length_c   1.000
_cell.angle_alpha   90.00
_cell.angle_beta   90.00
_cell.angle_gamma   90.00
#
_symmetry.space_group_name_H-M   'P 1'
#
loop_
_entity.id
_entity.type
_entity.pdbx_description
1 polymer ?
#
loop_
_entity_poly.entity_id
_entity_poly.type
_entity_poly.pdbx_seq_one_letter_code
_entity_poly.pdbx_strand_id
1 'polypeptide(L)'
;MLYNLFAPLADGHAIFNLFRYLTFRTGGAIITALIVSFLFGPMIINLLRLRQGNGQPIRKDGPKSHLLAKVGTPTMGGVLILLAFSMATLLWADLGNQFVWVVLLVTLGFGLVGFADDYLKVTRQHHAGLPGKMKFIIEVVIAGAAIAWIGHL
;
A
#
# COMPACT_ATOMS: atom_id res chain seq x y z
N MET A 1 -14.40 -8.47 3.84
CA MET A 1 -14.74 -9.32 5.02
C MET A 1 -16.12 -9.00 5.56
N LEU A 2 -16.44 -7.72 5.81
CA LEU A 2 -17.77 -7.28 6.25
C LEU A 2 -18.87 -7.64 5.24
N TYR A 3 -18.59 -7.52 3.95
CA TYR A 3 -19.52 -7.97 2.91
C TYR A 3 -19.87 -9.46 3.08
N ASN A 4 -18.86 -10.34 3.17
CA ASN A 4 -19.06 -11.78 3.30
C ASN A 4 -19.74 -12.18 4.62
N LEU A 5 -19.54 -11.41 5.69
CA LEU A 5 -20.13 -11.67 7.00
C LEU A 5 -21.57 -11.17 7.11
N PHE A 6 -21.88 -9.97 6.58
CA PHE A 6 -23.16 -9.32 6.82
C PHE A 6 -24.14 -9.43 5.64
N ALA A 7 -23.68 -9.58 4.40
CA ALA A 7 -24.57 -9.73 3.25
C ALA A 7 -25.49 -10.97 3.34
N PRO A 8 -25.06 -12.13 3.88
CA PRO A 8 -25.95 -13.29 4.06
C PRO A 8 -27.02 -13.09 5.15
N LEU A 9 -26.81 -12.17 6.11
CA LEU A 9 -27.79 -11.86 7.16
C LEU A 9 -28.82 -10.80 6.73
N ALA A 10 -28.71 -10.27 5.50
CA ALA A 10 -29.60 -9.25 4.96
C ALA A 10 -31.06 -9.72 4.83
N ASP A 11 -31.29 -11.03 4.74
CA ASP A 11 -32.64 -11.59 4.63
C ASP A 11 -33.42 -11.50 5.96
N GLY A 12 -32.73 -11.31 7.10
CA GLY A 12 -33.34 -11.15 8.43
C GLY A 12 -33.48 -9.70 8.92
N HIS A 13 -32.62 -8.78 8.46
CA HIS A 13 -32.65 -7.38 8.90
C HIS A 13 -32.28 -6.41 7.76
N ALA A 14 -33.16 -5.45 7.49
CA ALA A 14 -33.04 -4.47 6.40
C ALA A 14 -31.73 -3.65 6.43
N ILE A 15 -31.15 -3.43 7.61
CA ILE A 15 -29.89 -2.68 7.80
C ILE A 15 -28.72 -3.38 7.11
N PHE A 16 -28.69 -4.72 7.09
CA PHE A 16 -27.58 -5.45 6.46
C PHE A 16 -27.63 -5.41 4.92
N ASN A 17 -28.76 -5.01 4.33
CA ASN A 17 -28.85 -4.79 2.88
C ASN A 17 -27.94 -3.64 2.40
N LEU A 18 -27.57 -2.71 3.31
CA LEU A 18 -26.60 -1.64 3.03
C LEU A 18 -25.25 -2.20 2.52
N PHE A 19 -24.82 -3.36 3.03
CA PHE A 19 -23.56 -3.99 2.63
C PHE A 19 -23.60 -4.57 1.21
N ARG A 20 -24.77 -4.79 0.60
CA ARG A 20 -24.88 -5.23 -0.80
C ARG A 20 -24.56 -4.10 -1.78
N TYR A 21 -24.85 -2.85 -1.40
CA TYR A 21 -24.61 -1.70 -2.27
C TYR A 21 -23.12 -1.41 -2.44
N LEU A 22 -22.67 -1.32 -3.69
CA LEU A 22 -21.27 -1.01 -4.01
C LEU A 22 -20.89 0.40 -3.53
N THR A 23 -21.76 1.39 -3.72
CA THR A 23 -21.53 2.78 -3.32
C THR A 23 -21.30 2.93 -1.81
N PHE A 24 -22.10 2.22 -1.00
CA PHE A 24 -21.92 2.21 0.46
C PHE A 24 -20.58 1.59 0.85
N ARG A 25 -20.23 0.43 0.27
CA ARG A 25 -18.94 -0.23 0.52
C ARG A 25 -17.75 0.65 0.13
N THR A 26 -17.82 1.31 -1.03
CA THR A 26 -16.76 2.21 -1.49
C THR A 26 -16.62 3.42 -0.57
N GLY A 27 -17.74 4.05 -0.17
CA GLY A 27 -17.72 5.14 0.81
C GLY A 27 -17.12 4.72 2.15
N GLY A 28 -17.53 3.56 2.65
CA GLY A 28 -16.97 2.97 3.88
C GLY A 28 -15.48 2.70 3.77
N ALA A 29 -15.01 2.16 2.64
CA ALA A 29 -13.60 1.91 2.38
C ALA A 29 -12.77 3.20 2.38
N ILE A 30 -13.25 4.26 1.73
CA ILE A 30 -12.56 5.57 1.69
C ILE A 30 -12.43 6.14 3.09
N ILE A 31 -13.52 6.18 3.86
CA ILE A 31 -13.51 6.69 5.23
C ILE A 31 -12.58 5.85 6.12
N THR A 32 -12.63 4.52 5.99
CA THR A 32 -11.75 3.62 6.74
C THR A 32 -10.29 3.87 6.40
N ALA A 33 -9.94 3.98 5.12
CA ALA A 33 -8.56 4.28 4.70
C ALA A 33 -8.08 5.63 5.23
N LEU A 34 -8.95 6.65 5.25
CA LEU A 34 -8.64 7.96 5.81
C LEU A 34 -8.39 7.90 7.33
N ILE A 35 -9.28 7.23 8.08
CA ILE A 35 -9.16 7.06 9.53
C ILE A 35 -7.86 6.31 9.87
N VAL A 36 -7.60 5.21 9.17
CA VAL A 36 -6.37 4.43 9.35
C VAL A 36 -5.14 5.28 9.03
N SER A 37 -5.18 6.07 7.96
CA SER A 37 -4.08 6.97 7.61
C SER A 37 -3.80 8.02 8.68
N PHE A 38 -4.84 8.62 9.28
CA PHE A 38 -4.67 9.61 10.35
C PHE A 38 -4.27 9.01 11.69
N LEU A 39 -4.80 7.84 12.05
CA LEU A 39 -4.46 7.17 13.31
C LEU A 39 -3.03 6.62 13.29
N PHE A 40 -2.65 5.90 12.23
CA PHE A 40 -1.34 5.26 12.14
C PHE A 40 -0.28 6.17 11.51
N GLY A 41 -0.67 7.26 10.84
CA GLY A 41 0.24 8.20 10.19
C GLY A 41 1.33 8.73 11.12
N PRO A 42 1.00 9.40 12.24
CA PRO A 42 1.99 9.93 13.17
C PRO A 42 2.92 8.85 13.74
N MET A 43 2.38 7.67 14.04
CA MET A 43 3.17 6.54 14.55
C MET A 43 4.18 6.05 13.52
N ILE A 44 3.74 5.83 12.26
CA ILE A 44 4.61 5.36 11.18
C ILE A 44 5.65 6.43 10.82
N ILE A 45 5.26 7.71 10.77
CA ILE A 45 6.18 8.82 10.50
C ILE A 45 7.27 8.89 11.57
N ASN A 46 6.90 8.79 12.86
CA ASN A 46 7.87 8.81 13.95
C ASN A 46 8.79 7.58 13.93
N LEU A 47 8.24 6.39 13.67
CA LEU A 47 9.03 5.17 13.53
C LEU A 47 10.05 5.26 12.38
N LEU A 48 9.62 5.76 11.22
CA LEU A 48 10.49 5.98 10.07
C LEU A 48 11.55 7.04 10.38
N ARG A 49 11.19 8.14 11.04
CA ARG A 49 12.14 9.18 11.44
C ARG A 49 13.23 8.64 12.37
N LEU A 50 12.86 7.81 13.36
CA LEU A 50 13.80 7.16 14.26
C LEU A 50 14.72 6.18 13.52
N ARG A 51 14.19 5.41 12.58
CA ARG A 51 14.94 4.40 11.81
C ARG A 51 15.87 5.01 10.75
N GLN A 52 15.48 6.15 10.17
CA GLN A 52 16.20 6.78 9.04
C GLN A 52 17.10 7.94 9.49
N GLY A 53 16.92 8.48 10.70
CA GLY A 53 17.69 9.59 11.24
C GLY A 53 17.54 10.87 10.40
N ASN A 54 18.48 11.09 9.47
CA ASN A 54 18.58 12.31 8.65
C ASN A 54 17.84 12.24 7.30
N GLY A 55 17.14 11.14 7.00
CA GLY A 55 16.44 10.95 5.72
C GLY A 55 17.33 10.36 4.62
N GLN A 56 16.89 10.42 3.35
CA GLN A 56 17.69 9.91 2.23
C GLN A 56 18.99 10.71 2.05
N PRO A 57 20.12 10.05 1.69
CA PRO A 57 21.34 10.74 1.25
C PRO A 57 20.96 11.69 0.13
N ILE A 58 21.26 12.97 0.31
CA ILE A 58 20.88 13.99 -0.64
C ILE A 58 21.92 13.99 -1.75
N ARG A 59 21.46 13.82 -3.00
CA ARG A 59 22.32 13.84 -4.18
C ARG A 59 22.91 15.24 -4.31
N LYS A 60 24.24 15.35 -4.32
CA LYS A 60 24.96 16.65 -4.34
C LYS A 60 24.76 17.43 -5.65
N ASP A 61 24.16 16.82 -6.67
CA ASP A 61 24.04 17.35 -8.03
C ASP A 61 22.78 18.23 -8.28
N GLY A 62 22.05 18.63 -7.23
CA GLY A 62 20.79 19.40 -7.34
C GLY A 62 20.89 20.88 -6.93
N PRO A 63 19.99 21.77 -7.40
CA PRO A 63 19.98 23.19 -7.01
C PRO A 63 19.78 23.37 -5.50
N LYS A 64 20.52 24.31 -4.89
CA LYS A 64 20.66 24.49 -3.43
C LYS A 64 19.34 24.68 -2.66
N SER A 65 18.29 25.20 -3.31
CA SER A 65 16.95 25.35 -2.74
C SER A 65 16.22 24.01 -2.50
N HIS A 66 16.49 23.00 -3.32
CA HIS A 66 15.90 21.67 -3.24
C HIS A 66 16.60 20.76 -2.22
N LEU A 67 17.84 21.10 -1.86
CA LEU A 67 18.65 20.39 -0.87
C LEU A 67 18.23 20.72 0.58
N LEU A 68 17.79 21.96 0.84
CA LEU A 68 17.40 22.42 2.18
C LEU A 68 15.95 22.06 2.57
N ALA A 69 15.02 22.05 1.62
CA ALA A 69 13.59 21.82 1.89
C ALA A 69 13.22 20.33 2.10
N LYS A 70 14.07 19.39 1.65
CA LYS A 70 13.86 17.94 1.84
C LYS A 70 14.54 17.36 3.08
N VAL A 71 15.25 18.18 3.85
CA VAL A 71 15.95 17.74 5.07
C VAL A 71 14.92 17.31 6.12
N GLY A 72 14.94 16.04 6.51
CA GLY A 72 14.17 15.53 7.65
C GLY A 72 12.76 15.01 7.36
N THR A 73 12.30 14.98 6.10
CA THR A 73 11.07 14.22 5.76
C THR A 73 11.43 12.74 5.56
N PRO A 74 10.85 11.82 6.37
CA PRO A 74 11.13 10.40 6.23
C PRO A 74 10.63 9.89 4.88
N THR A 75 11.42 9.01 4.29
CA THR A 75 11.09 8.32 3.03
C THR A 75 10.36 7.01 3.35
N MET A 76 9.68 6.38 2.38
CA MET A 76 8.79 5.20 2.58
C MET A 76 7.36 5.48 3.08
N GLY A 77 6.81 6.68 2.83
CA GLY A 77 5.39 6.98 3.12
C GLY A 77 4.40 6.03 2.43
N GLY A 78 4.82 5.33 1.38
CA GLY A 78 4.03 4.29 0.72
C GLY A 78 3.59 3.15 1.64
N VAL A 79 4.31 2.89 2.74
CA VAL A 79 3.91 1.87 3.74
C VAL A 79 2.57 2.23 4.37
N LEU A 80 2.35 3.51 4.70
CA LEU A 80 1.08 3.98 5.25
C LEU A 80 -0.05 3.79 4.24
N ILE A 81 0.21 4.12 2.97
CA ILE A 81 -0.77 3.99 1.89
C ILE A 81 -1.15 2.52 1.70
N LEU A 82 -0.16 1.62 1.61
CA LEU A 82 -0.39 0.19 1.45
C LEU A 82 -1.14 -0.41 2.63
N LEU A 83 -0.83 0.03 3.85
CA LEU A 83 -1.54 -0.41 5.06
C LEU A 83 -3.00 0.05 5.04
N ALA A 84 -3.27 1.33 4.78
CA ALA A 84 -4.61 1.88 4.71
C ALA A 84 -5.43 1.23 3.58
N PHE A 85 -4.84 1.08 2.39
CA PHE A 85 -5.43 0.41 1.25
C PHE A 85 -5.78 -1.05 1.56
N SER A 86 -4.85 -1.81 2.15
CA SER A 86 -5.06 -3.23 2.45
C SER A 86 -6.12 -3.43 3.50
N MET A 87 -6.11 -2.63 4.58
CA MET A 87 -7.14 -2.70 5.62
C MET A 87 -8.52 -2.36 5.08
N ALA A 88 -8.65 -1.26 4.32
CA ALA A 88 -9.92 -0.86 3.73
C ALA A 88 -10.46 -1.90 2.74
N THR A 89 -9.58 -2.43 1.89
CA THR A 89 -9.93 -3.46 0.90
C THR A 89 -10.36 -4.75 1.58
N LEU A 90 -9.56 -5.26 2.52
CA LEU A 90 -9.90 -6.49 3.24
C LEU A 90 -11.21 -6.37 4.01
N LEU A 91 -11.48 -5.20 4.57
CA LEU A 91 -12.69 -4.96 5.36
C LEU A 91 -13.94 -4.90 4.46
N TRP A 92 -13.92 -4.09 3.39
CA TRP A 92 -15.11 -3.75 2.61
C TRP A 92 -15.30 -4.52 1.30
N ALA A 93 -14.21 -5.02 0.71
CA ALA A 93 -14.30 -5.77 -0.54
C ALA A 93 -14.95 -7.14 -0.35
N ASP A 94 -15.49 -7.64 -1.46
CA ASP A 94 -15.94 -9.01 -1.60
C ASP A 94 -14.72 -9.93 -1.74
N LEU A 95 -14.40 -10.69 -0.69
CA LEU A 95 -13.24 -11.60 -0.70
C LEU A 95 -13.53 -12.93 -1.42
N GLY A 96 -14.77 -13.18 -1.82
CA GLY A 96 -15.09 -14.28 -2.75
C GLY A 96 -14.69 -13.94 -4.18
N ASN A 97 -14.54 -12.65 -4.50
CA ASN A 97 -14.10 -12.21 -5.81
C ASN A 97 -12.58 -12.36 -5.96
N GLN A 98 -12.16 -13.28 -6.83
CA GLN A 98 -10.75 -13.58 -7.08
C GLN A 98 -10.00 -12.39 -7.72
N PHE A 99 -10.68 -11.48 -8.43
CA PHE A 99 -10.05 -10.25 -8.94
C PHE A 99 -9.54 -9.32 -7.83
N VAL A 100 -10.20 -9.31 -6.66
CA VAL A 100 -9.74 -8.52 -5.51
C VAL A 100 -8.39 -9.03 -5.01
N TRP A 101 -8.22 -10.36 -4.95
CA TRP A 101 -6.97 -10.99 -4.54
C TRP A 101 -5.84 -10.74 -5.53
N VAL A 102 -6.14 -10.76 -6.83
CA VAL A 102 -5.14 -10.44 -7.86
C VAL A 102 -4.66 -8.99 -7.73
N VAL A 103 -5.57 -8.03 -7.55
CA VAL A 103 -5.20 -6.63 -7.34
C VAL A 103 -4.38 -6.45 -6.06
N LEU A 104 -4.80 -7.08 -4.95
CA LEU A 104 -4.03 -7.07 -3.69
C LEU A 104 -2.62 -7.63 -3.89
N LEU A 105 -2.48 -8.75 -4.59
CA LEU A 105 -1.19 -9.37 -4.90
C LEU A 105 -0.28 -8.41 -5.67
N VAL A 106 -0.79 -7.80 -6.76
CA VAL A 106 0.01 -6.90 -7.59
C VAL A 106 0.40 -5.64 -6.82
N THR A 107 -0.55 -4.98 -6.16
CA THR A 107 -0.30 -3.74 -5.42
C THR A 107 0.65 -3.96 -4.24
N LEU A 108 0.46 -5.01 -3.45
CA LEU A 108 1.37 -5.34 -2.35
C LEU A 108 2.72 -5.83 -2.86
N GLY A 109 2.75 -6.65 -3.91
CA GLY A 109 4.00 -7.15 -4.50
C GLY A 109 4.88 -6.00 -4.99
N PHE A 110 4.33 -5.08 -5.78
CA PHE A 110 5.05 -3.92 -6.28
C PHE A 110 5.40 -2.96 -5.15
N GLY A 111 4.50 -2.81 -4.17
CA GLY A 111 4.74 -2.07 -2.94
C GLY A 111 5.94 -2.57 -2.15
N LEU A 112 6.10 -3.90 -2.02
CA LEU A 112 7.24 -4.53 -1.35
C LEU A 112 8.54 -4.33 -2.12
N VAL A 113 8.51 -4.40 -3.46
CA VAL A 113 9.67 -4.11 -4.30
C VAL A 113 10.12 -2.65 -4.13
N GLY A 114 9.16 -1.72 -4.12
CA GLY A 114 9.41 -0.30 -3.83
C GLY A 114 9.99 -0.08 -2.43
N PHE A 115 9.40 -0.72 -1.43
CA PHE A 115 9.87 -0.66 -0.05
C PHE A 115 11.30 -1.20 0.09
N ALA A 116 11.60 -2.34 -0.53
CA ALA A 116 12.94 -2.94 -0.49
C ALA A 116 13.99 -2.03 -1.14
N ASP A 117 13.64 -1.35 -2.23
CA ASP A 117 14.53 -0.40 -2.90
C ASP A 117 14.82 0.83 -2.03
N ASP A 118 13.78 1.44 -1.48
CA ASP A 118 13.92 2.59 -0.58
C ASP A 118 14.67 2.19 0.69
N TYR A 119 14.42 1.00 1.22
CA TYR A 119 15.10 0.46 2.40
C TYR A 119 16.60 0.29 2.14
N LEU A 120 16.96 -0.21 0.97
CA LEU A 120 18.36 -0.38 0.58
C LEU A 120 19.07 0.97 0.44
N LYS A 121 18.43 1.96 -0.19
CA LYS A 121 18.97 3.32 -0.36
C LYS A 121 19.27 3.99 0.98
N VAL A 122 18.33 3.88 1.93
CA VAL A 122 18.47 4.44 3.27
C VAL A 122 19.55 3.71 4.07
N THR A 123 19.54 2.38 4.06
CA THR A 123 20.46 1.57 4.87
C THR A 123 21.91 1.71 4.38
N ARG A 124 22.11 1.76 3.05
CA ARG A 124 23.45 1.89 2.45
C ARG A 124 23.95 3.33 2.38
N GLN A 125 23.12 4.29 2.77
CA GLN A 125 23.39 5.72 2.62
C GLN A 125 23.92 6.09 1.23
N HIS A 126 23.40 5.41 0.20
CA HIS A 126 23.85 5.55 -1.18
C HIS A 126 22.65 5.64 -2.12
N HIS A 127 22.77 6.38 -3.21
CA HIS A 127 21.67 6.57 -4.18
C HIS A 127 21.33 5.30 -4.96
N ALA A 128 22.28 4.36 -5.04
CA ALA A 128 22.07 3.07 -5.68
C ALA A 128 21.23 2.17 -4.76
N GLY A 129 19.97 1.96 -5.15
CA GLY A 129 19.09 0.98 -4.55
C GLY A 129 19.24 -0.40 -5.20
N LEU A 130 18.12 -1.11 -5.34
CA LEU A 130 18.07 -2.41 -5.99
C LEU A 130 18.58 -2.30 -7.44
N PRO A 131 19.35 -3.30 -7.94
CA PRO A 131 19.76 -3.32 -9.34
C PRO A 131 18.52 -3.27 -10.24
N GLY A 132 18.49 -2.34 -11.20
CA GLY A 132 17.32 -2.15 -12.07
C GLY A 132 16.88 -3.43 -12.78
N LYS A 133 17.83 -4.28 -13.19
CA LYS A 133 17.56 -5.61 -13.78
C LYS A 133 16.80 -6.52 -12.81
N MET A 134 17.21 -6.56 -11.55
CA MET A 134 16.58 -7.40 -10.53
C MET A 134 15.18 -6.90 -10.20
N LYS A 135 15.00 -5.58 -10.11
CA LYS A 135 13.71 -4.93 -9.89
C LYS A 135 12.72 -5.28 -11.01
N PHE A 136 13.16 -5.12 -12.25
CA PHE A 136 12.37 -5.46 -13.43
C PHE A 136 11.99 -6.95 -13.50
N ILE A 137 12.94 -7.85 -13.22
CA ILE A 137 12.66 -9.30 -13.20
C ILE A 137 11.58 -9.62 -12.15
N ILE A 138 11.67 -9.06 -10.94
CA ILE A 138 10.69 -9.32 -9.89
C ILE A 138 9.31 -8.77 -10.29
N GLU A 139 9.23 -7.56 -10.83
CA GLU A 139 7.97 -6.96 -11.30
C GLU A 139 7.34 -7.77 -12.44
N VAL A 140 8.14 -8.28 -13.38
CA VAL A 140 7.68 -9.17 -14.46
C VAL A 140 7.17 -10.50 -13.90
N VAL A 141 7.86 -11.09 -12.92
CA VAL A 141 7.41 -12.33 -12.28
C VAL A 141 6.07 -12.13 -11.55
N ILE A 142 5.91 -11.03 -10.82
CA ILE A 142 4.65 -10.70 -10.13
C ILE A 142 3.53 -10.50 -11.15
N ALA A 143 3.78 -9.75 -12.23
CA ALA A 143 2.79 -9.54 -13.28
C ALA A 143 2.43 -10.85 -14.00
N GLY A 144 3.43 -11.69 -14.30
CA GLY A 144 3.22 -13.01 -14.91
C GLY A 144 2.40 -13.93 -14.02
N ALA A 145 2.66 -13.96 -12.71
CA ALA A 145 1.86 -14.71 -11.75
C ALA A 145 0.40 -14.22 -11.69
N ALA A 146 0.19 -12.90 -11.74
CA ALA A 146 -1.15 -12.32 -11.78
C ALA A 146 -1.91 -12.68 -13.07
N ILE A 147 -1.24 -12.62 -14.22
CA ILE A 147 -1.83 -13.02 -15.52
C ILE A 147 -2.19 -14.50 -15.50
N ALA A 148 -1.27 -15.35 -15.04
CA ALA A 148 -1.50 -16.80 -14.94
C ALA A 148 -2.69 -17.10 -14.02
N TRP A 149 -2.79 -16.41 -12.87
CA TRP A 149 -3.93 -16.53 -11.98
C TRP A 149 -5.22 -16.17 -12.72
N ILE A 150 -5.29 -15.00 -13.35
CA ILE A 150 -6.49 -14.56 -14.09
C ILE A 150 -6.87 -15.55 -15.19
N GLY A 151 -5.88 -16.13 -15.91
CA GLY A 151 -6.14 -17.13 -16.95
C GLY A 151 -6.71 -18.45 -16.44
N HIS A 152 -6.66 -18.72 -15.13
CA HIS A 152 -7.23 -19.89 -14.47
C HIS A 152 -8.55 -19.60 -13.72
N LEU A 153 -9.04 -18.35 -13.73
CA LEU A 153 -10.34 -17.94 -13.19
C LEU A 153 -11.47 -18.27 -14.17
#